data_AF-A0A7M4AB76-F1
#
_entry.id   AF-A0A7M4AB76-F1
#
_cell.length_a   1.000
_cell.length_b   1.000
_cell.length_c   1.000
_cell.angle_alpha   90.00
_cell.angle_beta   90.00
_cell.angle_gamma   90.00
#
_symmetry.space_group_name_H-M   'P 1'
#
loop_
_entity.id
_entity.type
_entity.pdbx_description
1 polymer ?
#
loop_
_entity_poly.entity_id
_entity_poly.type
_entity_poly.pdbx_seq_one_letter_code
_entity_poly.pdbx_strand_id
1 'polypeptide(L)'
;MSNQSQFTILEAVVIMSKGEGNPVEVDISASILEFQTWEHIQKPYVDARLIFLDDFGMKDTLSVKGTERLKITFGDPQNIETPAFTKFFFFSRLNDTVKQGDRSEYISLELVEEHVYVDAVKQISRSYTGNFEDICELILGVDLGRPVIRNKFEGSEQGIRKVIVPYMSPLEAVQWLLSRATTRTGSPLYIHSTLYSNSLLMSDLDSLMKVPVRNPDTPLRYSSAISSVDAQEQNRAKYYNIIQYN
;
A
#
# COMPACT_ATOMS: atom_id res chain seq x y z
N MET A 1 -27.54 5.72 8.65
CA MET A 1 -26.40 6.59 8.33
C MET A 1 -25.46 5.83 7.41
N SER A 2 -25.02 6.49 6.35
CA SER A 2 -24.44 5.90 5.14
C SER A 2 -23.09 5.25 5.39
N ASN A 3 -22.82 4.24 4.56
CA ASN A 3 -21.61 3.44 4.50
C ASN A 3 -20.44 4.26 3.93
N GLN A 4 -20.06 5.35 4.60
CA GLN A 4 -18.90 6.14 4.21
C GLN A 4 -17.65 5.46 4.76
N SER A 5 -16.77 5.04 3.86
CA SER A 5 -15.35 4.94 4.17
C SER A 5 -14.95 6.17 4.97
N GLN A 6 -14.27 6.00 6.11
CA GLN A 6 -13.81 7.11 6.95
C GLN A 6 -12.89 8.07 6.18
N PHE A 7 -12.34 7.61 5.05
CA PHE A 7 -11.51 8.40 4.14
C PHE A 7 -12.07 8.37 2.72
N THR A 8 -12.17 9.53 2.08
CA THR A 8 -12.46 9.68 0.65
C THR A 8 -11.22 10.16 -0.08
N ILE A 9 -11.20 9.99 -1.41
CA ILE A 9 -10.23 10.64 -2.28
C ILE A 9 -10.57 12.13 -2.32
N LEU A 10 -9.67 12.98 -1.85
CA LEU A 10 -9.81 14.44 -1.90
C LEU A 10 -9.22 15.01 -3.19
N GLU A 11 -8.10 14.43 -3.63
CA GLU A 11 -7.33 14.90 -4.77
C GLU A 11 -6.62 13.70 -5.40
N ALA A 12 -6.62 13.65 -6.73
CA ALA A 12 -5.88 12.70 -7.53
C ALA A 12 -5.27 13.42 -8.75
N VAL A 13 -3.94 13.51 -8.76
CA VAL A 13 -3.18 14.22 -9.80
C VAL A 13 -2.24 13.26 -10.49
N VAL A 14 -2.35 13.21 -11.82
CA VAL A 14 -1.37 12.55 -12.67
C VAL A 14 -0.24 13.53 -12.95
N ILE A 15 0.97 13.15 -12.54
CA ILE A 15 2.19 13.92 -12.72
C ILE A 15 3.00 13.26 -13.84
N MET A 16 3.18 14.00 -14.93
CA MET A 16 3.93 13.56 -16.11
C MET A 16 5.25 14.34 -16.18
N SER A 17 6.37 13.64 -16.12
CA SER A 17 7.68 14.27 -16.22
C SER A 17 7.99 14.68 -17.67
N LYS A 18 8.39 15.94 -17.86
CA LYS A 18 8.93 16.45 -19.13
C LYS A 18 10.40 16.76 -18.94
N GLY A 19 11.29 15.77 -19.09
CA GLY A 19 12.75 15.97 -19.21
C GLY A 19 13.30 17.21 -18.47
N GLU A 20 13.63 18.26 -19.23
CA GLU A 20 14.18 19.55 -18.74
C GLU A 20 13.14 20.67 -18.49
N GLY A 21 11.90 20.34 -18.11
CA GLY A 21 10.84 21.32 -17.83
C GLY A 21 10.03 20.99 -16.58
N ASN A 22 9.15 21.92 -16.19
CA ASN A 22 8.21 21.68 -15.09
C ASN A 22 7.33 20.46 -15.40
N PRO A 23 7.08 19.59 -14.40
CA PRO A 23 6.17 18.46 -14.59
C PRO A 23 4.79 18.98 -14.98
N VAL A 24 4.12 18.24 -15.87
CA VAL A 24 2.72 18.52 -16.20
C VAL A 24 1.87 17.77 -15.19
N GLU A 25 1.06 18.53 -14.46
CA GLU A 25 0.11 18.01 -13.49
C GLU A 25 -1.29 18.09 -14.10
N VAL A 26 -2.02 16.97 -14.06
CA VAL A 26 -3.40 16.89 -14.53
C VAL A 26 -4.24 16.30 -13.42
N ASP A 27 -5.21 17.08 -12.95
CA ASP A 27 -6.19 16.64 -11.98
C ASP A 27 -7.21 15.71 -12.65
N ILE A 28 -7.31 14.49 -12.15
CA ILE A 28 -8.25 13.47 -12.61
C ILE A 28 -9.31 13.13 -11.57
N SER A 29 -9.35 13.86 -10.43
CA SER A 29 -10.19 13.53 -9.27
C SER A 29 -11.67 13.31 -9.63
N ALA A 30 -12.21 14.15 -10.51
CA ALA A 30 -13.60 14.09 -10.94
C ALA A 30 -13.90 12.95 -11.94
N SER A 31 -12.86 12.41 -12.59
CA SER A 31 -12.98 11.38 -13.63
C SER A 31 -12.72 9.97 -13.11
N ILE A 32 -12.32 9.81 -11.84
CA ILE A 32 -12.09 8.50 -11.21
C ILE A 32 -13.43 7.78 -11.05
N LEU A 33 -13.49 6.57 -11.61
CA LEU A 33 -14.63 5.68 -11.49
C LEU A 33 -14.40 4.64 -10.41
N GLU A 34 -13.18 4.09 -10.38
CA GLU A 34 -12.82 3.04 -9.44
C GLU A 34 -11.35 3.14 -9.06
N PHE A 35 -11.06 2.99 -7.77
CA PHE A 35 -9.72 2.84 -7.25
C PHE A 35 -9.69 1.63 -6.31
N GLN A 36 -8.90 0.63 -6.66
CA GLN A 36 -8.73 -0.60 -5.89
C GLN A 36 -7.30 -0.70 -5.39
N THR A 37 -7.14 -1.23 -4.18
CA THR A 37 -5.83 -1.42 -3.54
C THR A 37 -5.75 -2.82 -2.96
N TRP A 38 -4.57 -3.43 -3.09
CA TRP A 38 -4.24 -4.71 -2.48
C TRP A 38 -3.02 -4.53 -1.57
N GLU A 39 -3.21 -4.88 -0.31
CA GLU A 39 -2.16 -4.87 0.70
C GLU A 39 -1.78 -6.31 1.04
N HIS A 40 -0.49 -6.55 1.24
CA HIS A 40 0.00 -7.86 1.67
C HIS A 40 1.01 -7.69 2.79
N ILE A 41 0.83 -8.44 3.88
CA ILE A 41 1.72 -8.37 5.06
C ILE A 41 3.20 -8.74 4.79
N GLN A 42 3.49 -9.32 3.62
CA GLN A 42 4.85 -9.74 3.22
C GLN A 42 5.40 -8.85 2.10
N LYS A 43 4.62 -7.86 1.62
CA LYS A 43 5.07 -6.92 0.61
C LYS A 43 5.23 -5.54 1.25
N PRO A 44 6.41 -4.93 1.19
CA PRO A 44 6.66 -3.60 1.73
C PRO A 44 6.13 -2.50 0.80
N TYR A 45 5.04 -2.75 0.06
CA TYR A 45 4.38 -1.80 -0.83
C TYR A 45 2.93 -2.22 -1.09
N VAL A 46 2.13 -1.26 -1.53
CA VAL A 46 0.73 -1.46 -1.95
C VAL A 46 0.64 -1.55 -3.47
N ASP A 47 -0.07 -2.57 -3.94
CA ASP A 47 -0.48 -2.71 -5.34
C ASP A 47 -1.84 -2.00 -5.51
N ALA A 48 -2.08 -1.32 -6.63
CA ALA A 48 -3.32 -0.61 -6.87
C ALA A 48 -3.78 -0.69 -8.32
N ARG A 49 -5.06 -0.47 -8.56
CA ARG A 49 -5.67 -0.34 -9.88
C ARG A 49 -6.55 0.90 -9.91
N LEU A 50 -6.36 1.71 -10.94
CA LEU A 50 -7.16 2.90 -11.19
C LEU A 50 -7.93 2.75 -12.49
N ILE A 51 -9.21 3.07 -12.45
CA ILE A 51 -10.07 3.19 -13.63
C ILE A 51 -10.65 4.60 -13.65
N PHE A 52 -10.41 5.34 -14.74
CA PHE A 52 -10.91 6.69 -14.92
C PHE A 52 -11.33 6.95 -16.36
N LEU A 53 -12.17 7.97 -16.55
CA LEU A 53 -12.59 8.46 -17.86
C LEU A 53 -11.56 9.45 -18.41
N ASP A 54 -11.07 9.21 -19.63
CA ASP A 54 -10.18 10.11 -20.36
C ASP A 54 -10.96 10.90 -21.42
N ASP A 55 -11.17 12.18 -21.14
CA ASP A 55 -11.84 13.14 -22.05
C ASP A 55 -10.84 14.04 -22.80
N PHE A 56 -9.56 14.01 -22.42
CA PHE A 56 -8.52 14.92 -22.92
C PHE A 56 -7.48 14.26 -23.83
N GLY A 57 -7.59 12.94 -24.07
CA GLY A 57 -6.63 12.19 -24.87
C GLY A 57 -5.31 11.94 -24.14
N MET A 58 -5.35 11.77 -22.81
CA MET A 58 -4.19 11.45 -21.99
C MET A 58 -3.52 10.13 -22.38
N LYS A 59 -4.26 9.17 -22.91
CA LYS A 59 -3.73 7.88 -23.38
C LYS A 59 -2.49 7.99 -24.26
N ASP A 60 -2.52 8.88 -25.24
CA ASP A 60 -1.41 9.07 -26.18
C ASP A 60 -0.18 9.66 -25.49
N THR A 61 -0.37 10.39 -24.38
CA THR A 61 0.73 10.93 -23.59
C THR A 61 1.27 9.90 -22.59
N LEU A 62 0.39 9.17 -21.90
CA LEU A 62 0.73 8.14 -20.91
C LEU A 62 1.49 6.97 -21.52
N SER A 63 1.14 6.56 -22.74
CA SER A 63 1.78 5.44 -23.42
C SER A 63 3.19 5.74 -23.92
N VAL A 64 3.58 7.01 -24.01
CA VAL A 64 4.83 7.43 -24.68
C VAL A 64 6.02 7.51 -23.72
N LYS A 65 5.81 7.70 -22.41
CA LYS A 65 6.93 7.98 -21.49
C LYS A 65 7.13 7.01 -20.35
N GLY A 66 6.09 6.34 -19.85
CA GLY A 66 6.22 5.32 -18.80
C GLY A 66 6.94 5.82 -17.52
N THR A 67 6.87 7.12 -17.24
CA THR A 67 7.50 7.80 -16.09
C THR A 67 6.47 8.58 -15.26
N GLU A 68 5.20 8.28 -15.49
CA GLU A 68 4.07 8.96 -14.87
C GLU A 68 3.82 8.46 -13.45
N ARG A 69 3.38 9.40 -12.61
CA ARG A 69 3.09 9.15 -11.21
C ARG A 69 1.68 9.62 -10.90
N LEU A 70 0.97 8.86 -10.06
CA LEU A 70 -0.28 9.28 -9.48
C LEU A 70 -0.02 9.74 -8.07
N LYS A 71 -0.28 11.02 -7.80
CA LYS A 71 -0.40 11.54 -6.44
C LYS A 71 -1.87 11.42 -6.04
N ILE A 72 -2.17 10.67 -4.98
CA ILE A 72 -3.52 10.54 -4.45
C ILE A 72 -3.53 10.92 -2.97
N THR A 73 -4.48 11.78 -2.61
CA THR A 73 -4.62 12.31 -1.25
C THR A 73 -5.94 11.83 -0.68
N PHE A 74 -5.87 11.07 0.42
CA PHE A 74 -7.03 10.57 1.14
C PHE A 74 -7.29 11.40 2.38
N GLY A 75 -8.55 11.74 2.68
CA GLY A 75 -8.91 12.47 3.89
C GLY A 75 -10.38 12.36 4.24
N ASP A 76 -10.76 12.93 5.38
CA ASP A 76 -12.16 13.03 5.78
C ASP A 76 -12.81 14.24 5.06
N PRO A 77 -13.88 14.03 4.27
CA PRO A 77 -14.55 15.14 3.59
C PRO A 77 -15.18 16.16 4.55
N GLN A 78 -15.45 15.77 5.80
CA GLN A 78 -16.02 16.65 6.83
C GLN A 78 -14.94 17.40 7.62
N ASN A 79 -13.70 16.93 7.58
CA ASN A 79 -12.59 17.51 8.31
C ASN A 79 -11.33 17.58 7.44
N ILE A 80 -11.36 18.53 6.49
CA ILE A 80 -10.28 18.79 5.53
C ILE A 80 -8.96 19.17 6.25
N GLU A 81 -9.03 19.66 7.50
CA GLU A 81 -7.85 20.03 8.30
C GLU A 81 -7.20 18.85 9.05
N THR A 82 -7.87 17.70 9.15
CA THR A 82 -7.23 16.48 9.70
C THR A 82 -6.32 15.83 8.66
N PRO A 83 -5.19 15.24 9.07
CA PRO A 83 -4.11 14.91 8.15
C PRO A 83 -4.57 13.95 7.07
N ALA A 84 -4.68 14.48 5.86
CA ALA A 84 -4.82 13.71 4.67
C ALA A 84 -3.46 13.06 4.37
N PHE A 85 -3.41 11.74 4.24
CA PHE A 85 -2.17 11.07 3.84
C PHE A 85 -2.12 11.02 2.31
N THR A 86 -1.04 11.54 1.76
CA THR A 86 -0.77 11.54 0.33
C THR A 86 0.15 10.38 -0.03
N LYS A 87 -0.31 9.54 -0.95
CA LYS A 87 0.44 8.43 -1.52
C LYS A 87 0.84 8.76 -2.95
N PHE A 88 2.03 8.28 -3.32
CA PHE A 88 2.56 8.35 -4.67
C PHE A 88 2.63 6.94 -5.24
N PHE A 89 1.97 6.74 -6.37
CA PHE A 89 2.02 5.51 -7.14
C PHE A 89 2.70 5.75 -8.48
N PHE A 90 3.43 4.75 -8.95
CA PHE A 90 4.01 4.69 -10.28
C PHE A 90 3.14 3.83 -11.19
N PHE A 91 3.13 4.16 -12.47
CA PHE A 91 2.32 3.45 -13.47
C PHE A 91 3.08 2.18 -13.88
N SER A 92 2.56 1.02 -13.46
CA SER A 92 3.19 -0.28 -13.73
C SER A 92 2.81 -0.81 -15.11
N ARG A 93 1.51 -0.76 -15.43
CA ARG A 93 0.96 -1.31 -16.69
C ARG A 93 -0.32 -0.61 -17.08
N LEU A 94 -0.51 -0.42 -18.39
CA LEU A 94 -1.81 -0.11 -18.98
C LEU A 94 -2.50 -1.43 -19.31
N ASN A 95 -3.62 -1.72 -18.63
CA ASN A 95 -4.30 -3.01 -18.79
C ASN A 95 -5.21 -3.01 -20.01
N ASP A 96 -6.19 -2.11 -20.03
CA ASP A 96 -7.22 -2.07 -21.05
C ASP A 96 -7.70 -0.63 -21.27
N THR A 97 -8.11 -0.36 -22.51
CA THR A 97 -8.84 0.87 -22.86
C THR A 97 -10.13 0.52 -23.57
N VAL A 98 -11.27 0.92 -23.00
CA VAL A 98 -12.59 0.70 -23.60
C VAL A 98 -13.15 2.03 -24.08
N LYS A 99 -13.40 2.15 -25.38
CA LYS A 99 -13.98 3.38 -25.94
C LYS A 99 -15.40 3.57 -25.46
N GLN A 100 -15.73 4.76 -24.99
CA GLN A 100 -17.07 5.18 -24.67
C GLN A 100 -17.49 6.32 -25.62
N GLY A 101 -18.08 5.96 -26.76
CA GLY A 101 -18.45 6.95 -27.77
C GLY A 101 -17.24 7.52 -28.53
N ASP A 102 -17.43 8.68 -29.17
CA ASP A 102 -16.46 9.21 -30.15
C ASP A 102 -15.30 10.00 -29.53
N ARG A 103 -15.44 10.45 -28.26
CA ARG A 103 -14.46 11.37 -27.64
C ARG A 103 -13.99 11.00 -26.23
N SER A 104 -14.54 9.95 -25.62
CA SER A 104 -14.11 9.52 -24.29
C SER A 104 -13.75 8.03 -24.26
N GLU A 105 -12.72 7.70 -23.48
CA GLU A 105 -12.27 6.33 -23.30
C GLU A 105 -12.11 6.02 -21.81
N TYR A 106 -12.50 4.83 -21.39
CA TYR A 106 -12.15 4.32 -20.07
C TYR A 106 -10.72 3.77 -20.10
N ILE A 107 -9.89 4.22 -19.17
CA ILE A 107 -8.51 3.76 -19.02
C ILE A 107 -8.39 2.97 -17.72
N SER A 108 -7.87 1.74 -17.80
CA SER A 108 -7.50 0.93 -16.63
C SER A 108 -5.99 0.83 -16.49
N LEU A 109 -5.47 1.26 -15.34
CA LEU A 109 -4.04 1.27 -15.01
C LEU A 109 -3.76 0.39 -13.79
N GLU A 110 -2.69 -0.39 -13.86
CA GLU A 110 -2.04 -0.97 -12.70
C GLU A 110 -0.99 -0.02 -12.16
N LEU A 111 -0.98 0.11 -10.85
CA LEU A 111 -0.21 1.07 -10.09
C LEU A 111 0.53 0.35 -8.97
N VAL A 112 1.72 0.83 -8.63
CA VAL A 112 2.51 0.34 -7.50
C VAL A 112 3.09 1.52 -6.75
N GLU A 113 3.27 1.44 -5.43
CA GLU A 113 3.87 2.56 -4.69
C GLU A 113 5.25 2.97 -5.24
N GLU A 114 5.51 4.28 -5.23
CA GLU A 114 6.66 4.91 -5.91
C GLU A 114 8.01 4.29 -5.54
N HIS A 115 8.21 3.86 -4.29
CA HIS A 115 9.50 3.33 -3.86
C HIS A 115 9.84 1.98 -4.51
N VAL A 116 8.89 1.27 -5.10
CA VAL A 116 9.16 0.07 -5.92
C VAL A 116 9.86 0.44 -7.21
N TYR A 117 9.52 1.58 -7.81
CA TYR A 117 10.24 2.09 -8.98
C TYR A 117 11.68 2.50 -8.59
N VAL A 118 11.84 3.17 -7.45
CA VAL A 118 13.15 3.55 -6.91
C VAL A 118 14.00 2.32 -6.60
N ASP A 119 13.37 1.25 -6.09
CA ASP A 119 14.00 -0.05 -5.85
C ASP A 119 14.54 -0.68 -7.13
N ALA A 120 13.72 -0.73 -8.19
CA ALA A 120 14.08 -1.35 -9.47
C ALA A 120 15.32 -0.72 -10.13
N VAL A 121 15.60 0.56 -9.88
CA VAL A 121 16.75 1.28 -10.46
C VAL A 121 17.96 1.37 -9.52
N LYS A 122 17.84 0.90 -8.28
CA LYS A 122 18.93 0.94 -7.28
C LYS A 122 19.47 -0.44 -6.98
N GLN A 123 20.77 -0.50 -6.73
CA GLN A 123 21.48 -1.70 -6.32
C GLN A 123 22.41 -1.37 -5.16
N ILE A 124 22.41 -2.19 -4.12
CA ILE A 124 23.23 -1.99 -2.93
C ILE A 124 24.29 -3.08 -2.81
N SER A 125 25.54 -2.65 -2.60
CA SER A 125 26.68 -3.54 -2.35
C SER A 125 27.54 -2.96 -1.23
N ARG A 126 27.08 -3.14 0.01
CA ARG A 126 27.77 -2.63 1.20
C ARG A 126 27.57 -3.53 2.42
N SER A 127 28.43 -3.37 3.42
CA SER A 127 28.33 -4.08 4.69
C SER A 127 27.54 -3.28 5.72
N TYR A 128 26.68 -3.96 6.46
CA TYR A 128 25.92 -3.41 7.58
C TYR A 128 26.29 -4.12 8.87
N THR A 129 26.13 -3.45 10.01
CA THR A 129 26.33 -4.03 11.34
C THR A 129 25.21 -3.57 12.24
N GLY A 130 24.47 -4.49 12.83
CA GLY A 130 23.29 -4.20 13.65
C GLY A 130 22.42 -5.44 13.82
N ASN A 131 21.26 -5.28 14.46
CA ASN A 131 20.22 -6.31 14.39
C ASN A 131 19.56 -6.29 13.01
N PHE A 132 18.87 -7.36 12.62
CA PHE A 132 18.25 -7.44 11.30
C PHE A 132 17.22 -6.33 11.08
N GLU A 133 16.42 -6.02 12.10
CA GLU A 133 15.46 -4.92 12.10
C GLU A 133 16.12 -3.57 11.80
N ASP A 134 17.19 -3.22 12.53
CA ASP A 134 17.89 -1.94 12.38
C ASP A 134 18.50 -1.80 10.97
N ILE A 135 19.03 -2.90 10.42
CA ILE A 135 19.58 -2.92 9.07
C ILE A 135 18.47 -2.73 8.03
N CYS A 136 17.33 -3.38 8.19
CA CYS A 136 16.18 -3.21 7.29
C CYS A 136 15.65 -1.77 7.32
N GLU A 137 15.52 -1.17 8.51
CA GLU A 137 15.10 0.23 8.68
C GLU A 137 16.07 1.19 8.00
N LEU A 138 17.38 0.94 8.12
CA LEU A 138 18.40 1.76 7.47
C LEU A 138 18.32 1.66 5.94
N ILE A 139 18.17 0.46 5.38
CA ILE A 139 18.04 0.26 3.93
C ILE A 139 16.79 0.97 3.40
N LEU A 140 15.64 0.75 4.05
CA LEU A 140 14.37 1.35 3.64
C LEU A 140 14.37 2.88 3.78
N GLY A 141 14.94 3.40 4.87
CA GLY A 141 15.02 4.83 5.13
C GLY A 141 16.01 5.56 4.21
N VAL A 142 17.22 5.04 4.06
CA VAL A 142 18.30 5.71 3.31
C VAL A 142 18.18 5.47 1.80
N ASP A 143 17.97 4.22 1.39
CA ASP A 143 17.99 3.87 -0.04
C ASP A 143 16.61 4.08 -0.69
N LEU A 144 15.49 3.95 0.04
CA LEU A 144 14.13 4.15 -0.50
C LEU A 144 13.39 5.37 0.04
N GLY A 145 13.92 6.09 1.04
CA GLY A 145 13.24 7.25 1.63
C GLY A 145 11.97 6.89 2.40
N ARG A 146 11.82 5.63 2.81
CA ARG A 146 10.62 5.12 3.50
C ARG A 146 10.92 4.86 4.98
N PRO A 147 10.42 5.69 5.90
CA PRO A 147 10.55 5.42 7.32
C PRO A 147 9.75 4.16 7.68
N VAL A 148 10.25 3.45 8.70
CA VAL A 148 9.64 2.22 9.20
C VAL A 148 9.22 2.44 10.64
N ILE A 149 8.01 2.00 10.97
CA ILE A 149 7.46 2.03 12.32
C ILE A 149 7.34 0.59 12.80
N ARG A 150 7.98 0.28 13.92
CA ARG A 150 7.79 -0.99 14.62
C ARG A 150 6.41 -1.00 15.27
N ASN A 151 5.55 -1.92 14.86
CA ASN A 151 4.19 -2.07 15.36
C ASN A 151 3.94 -3.53 15.71
N LYS A 152 3.56 -3.83 16.96
CA LYS A 152 3.44 -5.21 17.45
C LYS A 152 4.74 -5.98 17.14
N PHE A 153 5.80 -5.54 17.80
CA PHE A 153 7.17 -5.97 17.54
C PHE A 153 7.94 -6.26 18.83
N GLU A 154 8.48 -7.47 18.96
CA GLU A 154 9.28 -7.95 20.10
C GLU A 154 10.78 -8.05 19.80
N GLY A 155 11.20 -8.01 18.53
CA GLY A 155 12.62 -8.11 18.12
C GLY A 155 13.02 -9.45 17.51
N SER A 156 14.18 -9.46 16.85
CA SER A 156 14.82 -10.68 16.36
C SER A 156 15.79 -11.29 17.38
N GLU A 157 15.87 -12.62 17.46
CA GLU A 157 16.70 -13.33 18.46
C GLU A 157 18.19 -13.41 18.07
N GLN A 158 18.52 -13.18 16.80
CA GLN A 158 19.87 -13.41 16.27
C GLN A 158 20.94 -12.44 16.81
N GLY A 159 20.49 -11.32 17.39
CA GLY A 159 21.31 -10.25 17.94
C GLY A 159 22.11 -9.50 16.87
N ILE A 160 23.11 -8.74 17.32
CA ILE A 160 23.93 -7.89 16.45
C ILE A 160 24.81 -8.77 15.54
N ARG A 161 24.68 -8.56 14.22
CA ARG A 161 25.46 -9.27 13.19
C ARG A 161 26.05 -8.30 12.18
N LYS A 162 27.18 -8.70 11.60
CA LYS A 162 27.74 -8.05 10.42
C LYS A 162 27.27 -8.81 9.18
N VAL A 163 26.60 -8.11 8.26
CA VAL A 163 26.05 -8.68 7.04
C VAL A 163 26.59 -7.91 5.84
N ILE A 164 26.90 -8.62 4.76
CA ILE A 164 27.31 -8.01 3.49
C ILE A 164 26.18 -8.29 2.50
N VAL A 165 25.55 -7.24 1.98
CA VAL A 165 24.52 -7.37 0.95
C VAL A 165 25.21 -7.42 -0.42
N PRO A 166 25.07 -8.52 -1.19
CA PRO A 166 25.80 -8.71 -2.43
C PRO A 166 24.97 -8.25 -3.64
N TYR A 167 25.10 -6.98 -4.02
CA TYR A 167 24.50 -6.39 -5.24
C TYR A 167 23.03 -6.82 -5.43
N MET A 168 22.19 -6.42 -4.49
CA MET A 168 20.73 -6.68 -4.49
C MET A 168 19.98 -5.36 -4.54
N SER A 169 18.71 -5.36 -4.98
CA SER A 169 17.86 -4.19 -4.79
C SER A 169 17.57 -3.97 -3.29
N PRO A 170 17.30 -2.74 -2.84
CA PRO A 170 16.92 -2.48 -1.45
C PRO A 170 15.82 -3.40 -0.88
N LEU A 171 14.72 -3.62 -1.63
CA LEU A 171 13.61 -4.48 -1.23
C LEU A 171 14.01 -5.96 -1.24
N GLU A 172 14.80 -6.40 -2.23
CA GLU A 172 15.34 -7.76 -2.27
C GLU A 172 16.25 -8.03 -1.06
N ALA A 173 17.13 -7.09 -0.74
CA ALA A 173 18.01 -7.18 0.41
C ALA A 173 17.23 -7.25 1.73
N VAL A 174 16.18 -6.44 1.87
CA VAL A 174 15.28 -6.49 3.03
C VAL A 174 14.60 -7.84 3.14
N GLN A 175 14.03 -8.36 2.06
CA GLN A 175 13.39 -9.69 2.06
C GLN A 175 14.40 -10.80 2.40
N TRP A 176 15.62 -10.68 1.90
CA TRP A 176 16.71 -11.60 2.19
C TRP A 176 17.12 -11.57 3.67
N LEU A 177 17.14 -10.40 4.31
CA LEU A 177 17.39 -10.25 5.74
C LEU A 177 16.22 -10.80 6.57
N LEU A 178 14.98 -10.46 6.22
CA LEU A 178 13.78 -10.95 6.89
C LEU A 178 13.68 -12.48 6.86
N SER A 179 14.06 -13.12 5.75
CA SER A 179 14.06 -14.58 5.65
C SER A 179 15.02 -15.29 6.65
N ARG A 180 15.92 -14.54 7.29
CA ARG A 180 16.87 -15.03 8.30
C ARG A 180 16.56 -14.55 9.71
N ALA A 181 15.66 -13.59 9.85
CA ALA A 181 15.27 -13.03 11.12
C ALA A 181 14.09 -13.83 11.70
N THR A 182 14.20 -14.20 12.96
CA THR A 182 13.14 -14.91 13.68
C THR A 182 13.03 -14.39 15.09
N THR A 183 11.83 -14.43 15.66
CA THR A 183 11.64 -14.21 17.09
C THR A 183 12.21 -15.39 17.89
N ARG A 184 12.16 -15.28 19.22
CA ARG A 184 12.57 -16.35 20.15
C ARG A 184 11.82 -17.67 19.95
N THR A 185 10.59 -17.64 19.45
CA THR A 185 9.79 -18.86 19.19
C THR A 185 10.06 -19.46 17.81
N GLY A 186 10.88 -18.80 16.98
CA GLY A 186 11.10 -19.15 15.58
C GLY A 186 10.08 -18.51 14.62
N SER A 187 9.22 -17.61 15.10
CA SER A 187 8.24 -16.92 14.27
C SER A 187 8.90 -15.90 13.33
N PRO A 188 8.32 -15.69 12.12
CA PRO A 188 8.85 -14.75 11.13
C PRO A 188 8.56 -13.28 11.49
N LEU A 189 9.35 -12.40 10.90
CA LEU A 189 9.14 -10.96 10.89
C LEU A 189 8.54 -10.53 9.55
N TYR A 190 7.78 -9.45 9.58
CA TYR A 190 7.06 -8.89 8.43
C TYR A 190 7.36 -7.40 8.29
N ILE A 191 7.54 -6.95 7.04
CA ILE A 191 7.50 -5.54 6.70
C ILE A 191 6.46 -5.35 5.61
N HIS A 192 5.50 -4.47 5.86
CA HIS A 192 4.42 -4.20 4.91
C HIS A 192 4.08 -2.72 4.83
N SER A 193 3.51 -2.34 3.69
CA SER A 193 2.89 -1.03 3.52
C SER A 193 1.39 -1.14 3.75
N THR A 194 0.78 -0.03 4.15
CA THR A 194 -0.68 0.12 4.20
C THR A 194 -1.08 1.39 3.47
N LEU A 195 -2.28 1.42 2.92
CA LEU A 195 -2.83 2.59 2.26
C LEU A 195 -2.87 3.79 3.20
N TYR A 196 -3.22 3.55 4.47
CA TYR A 196 -3.49 4.55 5.49
C TYR A 196 -2.25 5.11 6.21
N SER A 197 -1.04 4.74 5.79
CA SER A 197 0.21 5.21 6.41
C SER A 197 1.30 5.45 5.38
N ASN A 198 1.97 6.61 5.44
CA ASN A 198 3.12 6.89 4.59
C ASN A 198 4.40 6.13 4.99
N SER A 199 4.42 5.61 6.23
CA SER A 199 5.52 4.80 6.76
C SER A 199 5.21 3.32 6.56
N LEU A 200 6.26 2.52 6.35
CA LEU A 200 6.18 1.07 6.38
C LEU A 200 6.02 0.58 7.82
N LEU A 201 5.35 -0.56 7.99
CA LEU A 201 5.13 -1.18 9.29
C LEU A 201 5.98 -2.44 9.39
N MET A 202 6.74 -2.55 10.48
CA MET A 202 7.48 -3.76 10.84
C MET A 202 6.79 -4.44 12.02
N SER A 203 6.41 -5.70 11.85
CA SER A 203 5.66 -6.48 12.84
C SER A 203 6.22 -7.89 12.94
N ASP A 204 6.05 -8.56 14.06
CA ASP A 204 6.38 -10.00 14.19
C ASP A 204 5.11 -10.84 14.43
N LEU A 205 5.14 -12.10 14.00
CA LEU A 205 3.95 -12.96 14.09
C LEU A 205 3.52 -13.20 15.55
N ASP A 206 4.45 -13.34 16.51
CA ASP A 206 4.10 -13.64 17.91
C ASP A 206 3.31 -12.49 18.53
N SER A 207 3.76 -11.27 18.33
CA SER A 207 3.11 -10.05 18.78
C SER A 207 1.76 -9.83 18.08
N LEU A 208 1.67 -10.14 16.79
CA LEU A 208 0.42 -10.06 16.04
C LEU A 208 -0.62 -11.04 16.58
N MET A 209 -0.21 -12.26 16.94
CA MET A 209 -1.09 -13.27 17.52
C MET A 209 -1.58 -12.92 18.94
N LYS A 210 -0.89 -12.02 19.65
CA LYS A 210 -1.29 -11.49 20.96
C LYS A 210 -2.25 -10.30 20.87
N VAL A 211 -2.51 -9.77 19.68
CA VAL A 211 -3.41 -8.62 19.50
C VAL A 211 -4.82 -9.01 19.94
N PRO A 212 -5.50 -8.18 20.76
CA PRO A 212 -6.86 -8.48 21.18
C PRO A 212 -7.81 -8.57 19.98
N VAL A 213 -8.78 -9.46 20.09
CA VAL A 213 -9.83 -9.64 19.07
C VAL A 213 -10.58 -8.32 18.88
N ARG A 214 -10.78 -7.92 17.62
CA ARG A 214 -11.44 -6.64 17.27
C ARG A 214 -12.95 -6.66 17.52
N ASN A 215 -13.57 -7.83 17.46
CA ASN A 215 -15.01 -8.06 17.61
C ASN A 215 -15.32 -8.96 18.82
N PRO A 216 -14.96 -8.56 20.06
CA PRO A 216 -15.20 -9.39 21.24
C PRO A 216 -16.70 -9.62 21.47
N ASP A 217 -17.52 -8.58 21.28
CA ASP A 217 -18.97 -8.62 21.52
C ASP A 217 -19.75 -9.23 20.33
N THR A 218 -19.15 -9.20 19.14
CA THR A 218 -19.78 -9.61 17.86
C THR A 218 -18.92 -10.66 17.14
N PRO A 219 -18.66 -11.83 17.74
CA PRO A 219 -17.88 -12.88 17.10
C PRO A 219 -18.58 -13.36 15.82
N LEU A 220 -17.80 -13.80 14.83
CA LEU A 220 -18.35 -14.46 13.63
C LEU A 220 -19.18 -15.68 14.08
N ARG A 221 -20.46 -15.71 13.71
CA ARG A 221 -21.37 -16.83 13.95
C ARG A 221 -21.74 -17.45 12.60
N TYR A 222 -21.40 -18.72 12.41
CA TYR A 222 -21.60 -19.43 11.13
C TYR A 222 -23.08 -19.80 10.83
N SER A 223 -24.01 -19.56 11.75
CA SER A 223 -25.42 -19.96 11.60
C SER A 223 -26.28 -18.81 11.07
N SER A 224 -26.94 -19.05 9.94
CA SER A 224 -27.91 -18.14 9.30
C SER A 224 -29.23 -18.00 10.07
N ALA A 225 -29.49 -18.86 11.06
CA ALA A 225 -30.76 -18.89 11.79
C ALA A 225 -30.89 -17.83 12.90
N ILE A 226 -29.80 -17.12 13.25
CA ILE A 226 -29.75 -16.20 14.41
C ILE A 226 -29.56 -14.74 13.98
N SER A 227 -29.51 -14.44 12.68
CA SER A 227 -29.15 -13.12 12.14
C SER A 227 -30.20 -12.01 12.34
N SER A 228 -31.28 -12.25 13.08
CA SER A 228 -32.42 -11.33 13.24
C SER A 228 -32.42 -10.49 14.52
N VAL A 229 -31.43 -10.62 15.43
CA VAL A 229 -31.65 -10.14 16.81
C VAL A 229 -31.22 -8.70 17.10
N ASP A 230 -30.24 -8.06 16.45
CA ASP A 230 -29.80 -6.72 16.89
C ASP A 230 -29.60 -5.69 15.76
N ALA A 231 -30.56 -4.74 15.64
CA ALA A 231 -30.58 -3.71 14.60
C ALA A 231 -29.41 -2.71 14.66
N GLN A 232 -28.77 -2.53 15.82
CA GLN A 232 -27.55 -1.71 15.95
C GLN A 232 -26.27 -2.48 15.59
N GLU A 233 -26.26 -3.81 15.74
CA GLU A 233 -25.11 -4.66 15.40
C GLU A 233 -25.04 -5.06 13.93
N GLN A 234 -26.17 -4.98 13.20
CA GLN A 234 -26.25 -5.32 11.77
C GLN A 234 -25.22 -4.60 10.90
N ASN A 235 -24.83 -3.35 11.22
CA ASN A 235 -23.80 -2.65 10.45
C ASN A 235 -22.38 -3.18 10.70
N ARG A 236 -22.05 -3.61 11.93
CA ARG A 236 -20.75 -4.21 12.24
C ARG A 236 -20.70 -5.67 11.74
N ALA A 237 -21.81 -6.39 11.85
CA ALA A 237 -21.95 -7.76 11.38
C ALA A 237 -21.65 -7.92 9.88
N LYS A 238 -21.91 -6.90 9.04
CA LYS A 238 -21.55 -6.92 7.61
C LYS A 238 -20.04 -7.07 7.36
N TYR A 239 -19.19 -6.55 8.24
CA TYR A 239 -17.73 -6.67 8.10
C TYR A 239 -17.19 -8.02 8.58
N TYR A 240 -17.95 -8.73 9.41
CA TYR A 240 -17.49 -9.96 10.07
C TYR A 240 -18.23 -11.22 9.60
N ASN A 241 -19.26 -11.08 8.76
CA ASN A 241 -20.00 -12.20 8.19
C ASN A 241 -19.41 -12.59 6.82
N ILE A 242 -19.22 -13.89 6.61
CA ILE A 242 -18.83 -14.44 5.32
C ILE A 242 -20.09 -14.56 4.46
N ILE A 243 -20.19 -13.74 3.41
CA ILE A 243 -21.36 -13.69 2.52
C ILE A 243 -21.39 -14.88 1.56
N GLN A 244 -20.21 -15.33 1.12
CA GLN A 244 -20.07 -16.48 0.23
C GLN A 244 -18.73 -17.17 0.49
N TYR A 245 -18.75 -18.49 0.51
CA TYR A 245 -17.57 -19.36 0.49
C TYR A 245 -17.65 -20.19 -0.80
N ASN A 246 -16.56 -20.24 -1.57
CA ASN A 246 -16.42 -21.14 -2.72
C ASN A 246 -15.49 -22.30 -2.35
#